data_AF-A0A2V7P3M3-F1
#
_entry.id   AF-A0A2V7P3M3-F1
#
_cell.length_a   1.000
_cell.length_b   1.000
_cell.length_c   1.000
_cell.angle_alpha   90.00
_cell.angle_beta   90.00
_cell.angle_gamma   90.00
#
_symmetry.space_group_name_H-M   'P 1'
#
loop_
_entity.id
_entity.type
_entity.pdbx_description
1 polymer ?
#
loop_
_entity_poly.entity_id
_entity_poly.type
_entity_poly.pdbx_seq_one_letter_code
_entity_poly.pdbx_strand_id
1 'polypeptide(L)'
;MSRVLAAVTWLLLLGERLPAQSSGPRRLHLEGAWQAKTDDGIRHIMVRSDSSAQFGDQVARWRLVGDSLWLTLGDGVWMVYGLRLGGDKLTISGGDLDKPVTLRRVGPATARPDTLAIPPSPPDTARAWD
;
A
#
# COMPACT_ATOMS: atom_id res chain seq x y z
N MET A 1 70.45 -24.94 -11.95
CA MET A 1 70.90 -23.72 -12.66
C MET A 1 70.09 -23.66 -13.95
N SER A 2 69.18 -22.75 -14.29
CA SER A 2 68.64 -21.48 -13.77
C SER A 2 67.24 -21.35 -14.46
N ARG A 3 66.09 -21.52 -13.80
CA ARG A 3 65.21 -20.53 -13.14
C ARG A 3 64.79 -19.26 -13.94
N VAL A 4 63.49 -19.25 -14.31
CA VAL A 4 62.45 -18.17 -14.25
C VAL A 4 62.62 -16.98 -15.21
N LEU A 5 61.63 -16.57 -16.03
CA LEU A 5 60.43 -15.76 -15.72
C LEU A 5 59.41 -15.89 -16.89
N ALA A 6 58.19 -16.36 -16.68
CA ALA A 6 57.01 -15.63 -16.18
C ALA A 6 56.47 -14.58 -17.18
N ALA A 7 55.38 -14.92 -17.86
CA ALA A 7 54.43 -13.95 -18.41
C ALA A 7 53.02 -14.46 -18.13
N VAL A 8 52.44 -13.99 -17.03
CA VAL A 8 51.04 -14.20 -16.66
C VAL A 8 50.21 -13.18 -17.46
N THR A 9 49.53 -13.65 -18.50
CA THR A 9 48.56 -12.83 -19.24
C THR A 9 47.24 -12.90 -18.49
N TRP A 10 46.89 -11.80 -17.83
CA TRP A 10 45.61 -11.64 -17.13
C TRP A 10 44.47 -11.57 -18.16
N LEU A 11 43.61 -12.58 -18.16
CA LEU A 11 42.35 -12.57 -18.90
C LEU A 11 41.38 -11.63 -18.15
N LEU A 12 41.14 -10.46 -18.72
CA LEU A 12 40.11 -9.53 -18.25
C LEU A 12 38.74 -10.21 -18.35
N LEU A 13 38.21 -10.66 -17.21
CA LEU A 13 36.82 -11.01 -17.04
C LEU A 13 35.97 -9.79 -17.42
N LEU A 14 35.29 -9.84 -18.57
CA LEU A 14 34.16 -8.97 -18.88
C LEU A 14 33.09 -9.22 -17.82
N GLY A 15 33.12 -8.40 -16.77
CA GLY A 15 32.00 -8.28 -15.86
C GLY A 15 30.86 -7.58 -16.58
N GLU A 16 29.95 -8.35 -17.19
CA GLU A 16 28.65 -7.84 -17.59
C GLU A 16 27.94 -7.35 -16.34
N ARG A 17 28.00 -6.05 -16.09
CA ARG A 17 27.21 -5.40 -15.05
C ARG A 17 25.75 -5.47 -15.52
N LEU A 18 25.05 -6.53 -15.11
CA LEU A 18 23.60 -6.58 -15.18
C LEU A 18 23.08 -5.28 -14.54
N PRO A 19 22.20 -4.52 -15.21
CA PRO A 19 21.55 -3.39 -14.58
C PRO A 19 20.76 -3.96 -13.40
N ALA A 20 21.19 -3.63 -12.18
CA ALA A 20 20.35 -3.78 -11.01
C ALA A 20 19.10 -2.93 -11.29
N GLN A 21 17.99 -3.58 -11.66
CA GLN A 21 16.71 -2.92 -11.76
C GLN A 21 16.43 -2.35 -10.38
N SER A 22 16.66 -1.05 -10.23
CA SER A 22 16.29 -0.33 -9.04
C SER A 22 14.78 -0.42 -8.97
N SER A 23 14.31 -1.38 -8.17
CA SER A 23 12.93 -1.42 -7.74
C SER A 23 12.77 -0.18 -6.86
N GLY A 24 12.49 0.97 -7.48
CA GLY A 24 12.05 2.15 -6.75
C GLY A 24 10.89 1.75 -5.83
N PRO A 25 10.64 2.48 -4.74
CA PRO A 25 9.61 2.10 -3.76
C PRO A 25 8.32 1.76 -4.51
N ARG A 26 7.92 0.49 -4.43
CA ARG A 26 6.73 0.00 -5.11
C ARG A 26 5.56 0.75 -4.51
N ARG A 27 5.05 1.78 -5.21
CA ARG A 27 3.88 2.50 -4.75
C ARG A 27 2.73 1.50 -4.64
N LEU A 28 2.28 1.27 -3.41
CA LEU A 28 1.13 0.42 -3.14
C LEU A 28 -0.09 1.06 -3.80
N HIS A 29 -0.66 0.38 -4.79
CA HIS A 29 -1.84 0.83 -5.50
C HIS A 29 -3.10 0.29 -4.81
N LEU A 30 -3.63 1.07 -3.88
CA LEU A 30 -4.77 0.66 -3.04
C LEU A 30 -6.12 0.86 -3.73
N GLU A 31 -6.19 1.80 -4.67
CA GLU A 31 -7.41 2.25 -5.34
C GLU A 31 -8.12 1.09 -6.05
N GLY A 32 -9.43 0.93 -5.82
CA GLY A 32 -10.21 -0.13 -6.43
C GLY A 32 -11.56 -0.35 -5.77
N ALA A 33 -12.37 -1.17 -6.43
CA ALA A 33 -13.51 -1.82 -5.81
C ALA A 33 -13.03 -3.10 -5.10
N TRP A 34 -13.35 -3.21 -3.82
CA TRP A 34 -12.94 -4.28 -2.93
C TRP A 34 -14.14 -4.95 -2.29
N GLN A 35 -13.98 -6.22 -1.91
CA GLN A 35 -14.94 -6.98 -1.14
C GLN A 35 -14.30 -7.57 0.11
N ALA A 36 -14.95 -7.39 1.25
CA ALA A 36 -14.66 -8.11 2.48
C ALA A 36 -15.72 -9.20 2.67
N LYS A 37 -15.31 -10.41 3.03
CA LYS A 37 -16.24 -11.42 3.53
C LYS A 37 -16.30 -11.28 5.05
N THR A 38 -17.48 -10.95 5.57
CA THR A 38 -17.78 -10.88 7.00
C THR A 38 -18.84 -11.94 7.35
N ASP A 39 -19.11 -12.11 8.63
CA ASP A 39 -20.18 -13.02 9.09
C ASP A 39 -21.56 -12.54 8.60
N ASP A 40 -21.75 -11.22 8.47
CA ASP A 40 -22.96 -10.60 7.92
C ASP A 40 -23.07 -10.68 6.37
N GLY A 41 -22.11 -11.32 5.70
CA GLY A 41 -22.07 -11.42 4.24
C GLY A 41 -20.95 -10.61 3.58
N ILE A 42 -21.13 -10.27 2.30
CA ILE A 42 -20.11 -9.56 1.51
C ILE A 42 -20.30 -8.05 1.69
N ARG A 43 -19.28 -7.36 2.19
CA ARG A 43 -19.24 -5.90 2.24
C ARG A 43 -18.43 -5.35 1.08
N HIS A 44 -19.01 -4.39 0.37
CA HIS A 44 -18.36 -3.69 -0.73
C HIS A 44 -17.66 -2.43 -0.20
N ILE A 45 -16.41 -2.27 -0.61
CA ILE A 45 -15.57 -1.13 -0.25
C ILE A 45 -15.06 -0.48 -1.53
N MET A 46 -15.20 0.84 -1.64
CA MET A 46 -14.65 1.61 -2.75
C MET A 46 -13.50 2.46 -2.25
N VAL A 47 -12.29 2.25 -2.75
CA VAL A 47 -11.09 3.05 -2.42
C VAL A 47 -10.72 3.88 -3.63
N ARG A 48 -10.63 5.21 -3.48
CA ARG A 48 -10.48 6.17 -4.58
C ARG A 48 -9.23 7.02 -4.46
N SER A 49 -8.71 7.49 -5.58
CA SER A 49 -7.47 8.29 -5.68
C SER A 49 -7.54 9.67 -5.02
N ASP A 50 -8.74 10.20 -4.78
CA ASP A 50 -8.98 11.46 -4.07
C ASP A 50 -8.87 11.33 -2.54
N SER A 51 -8.24 10.25 -2.06
CA SER A 51 -8.09 9.92 -0.64
C SER A 51 -9.43 9.62 0.07
N SER A 52 -10.51 9.30 -0.66
CA SER A 52 -11.74 8.80 -0.06
C SER A 52 -11.86 7.28 -0.14
N ALA A 53 -12.44 6.69 0.89
CA ALA A 53 -12.91 5.31 0.87
C ALA A 53 -14.38 5.28 1.29
N GLN A 54 -15.14 4.31 0.80
CA GLN A 54 -16.56 4.16 1.14
C GLN A 54 -16.89 2.71 1.43
N PHE A 55 -17.66 2.47 2.50
CA PHE A 55 -18.16 1.16 2.91
C PHE A 55 -19.63 1.31 3.31
N GLY A 56 -20.51 0.78 2.46
CA GLY A 56 -21.94 1.12 2.55
C GLY A 56 -22.14 2.64 2.43
N ASP A 57 -22.81 3.22 3.43
CA ASP A 57 -23.12 4.65 3.48
C ASP A 57 -22.04 5.49 4.20
N GLN A 58 -21.04 4.85 4.81
CA GLN A 58 -19.96 5.54 5.50
C GLN A 58 -18.84 5.90 4.54
N VAL A 59 -18.33 7.13 4.69
CA VAL A 59 -17.20 7.66 3.93
C VAL A 59 -16.04 7.91 4.89
N ALA A 60 -14.89 7.35 4.55
CA ALA A 60 -13.62 7.61 5.20
C ALA A 60 -12.72 8.50 4.35
N ARG A 61 -11.76 9.14 5.02
CA ARG A 61 -10.53 9.60 4.40
C ARG A 61 -9.41 8.62 4.68
N TRP A 62 -8.55 8.36 3.69
CA TRP A 62 -7.39 7.48 3.85
C TRP A 62 -6.09 8.12 3.39
N ARG A 63 -4.96 7.64 3.93
CA ARG A 63 -3.59 7.94 3.48
C ARG A 63 -2.72 6.68 3.60
N LEU A 64 -1.70 6.58 2.75
CA LEU A 64 -0.62 5.61 2.88
C LEU A 64 0.62 6.31 3.44
N VAL A 65 1.14 5.81 4.56
CA VAL A 65 2.37 6.29 5.18
C VAL A 65 3.28 5.08 5.39
N GLY A 66 4.30 4.94 4.53
CA GLY A 66 5.09 3.70 4.47
C GLY A 66 4.18 2.51 4.14
N ASP A 67 4.21 1.49 5.00
CA ASP A 67 3.37 0.29 4.91
C ASP A 67 2.10 0.38 5.78
N SER A 68 1.74 1.58 6.26
CA SER A 68 0.57 1.80 7.12
C SER A 68 -0.56 2.50 6.39
N LEU A 69 -1.78 2.03 6.63
CA LEU A 69 -3.02 2.69 6.27
C LEU A 69 -3.45 3.59 7.41
N TRP A 70 -3.57 4.87 7.09
CA TRP A 70 -4.15 5.88 7.95
C TRP A 70 -5.59 6.09 7.50
N LEU A 71 -6.56 5.99 8.41
CA LEU A 71 -7.98 6.10 8.09
C LEU A 71 -8.70 6.92 9.16
N THR A 72 -9.61 7.78 8.73
CA THR A 72 -10.51 8.49 9.65
C THR A 72 -11.93 8.48 9.10
N LEU A 73 -12.90 8.47 10.01
CA LEU A 73 -14.33 8.57 9.71
C LEU A 73 -14.80 10.02 9.95
N GLY A 74 -16.11 10.22 10.01
CA GLY A 74 -16.72 11.54 10.25
C GLY A 74 -16.38 12.17 11.60
N ASP A 75 -15.74 11.45 12.53
CA ASP A 75 -15.29 11.95 13.83
C ASP A 75 -13.92 12.65 13.77
N GLY A 76 -13.17 12.50 12.68
CA GLY A 76 -11.84 13.08 12.51
C GLY A 76 -10.73 12.39 13.30
N VAL A 77 -11.02 11.30 14.01
CA VAL A 77 -10.01 10.51 14.73
C VAL A 77 -9.29 9.61 13.73
N TRP A 78 -7.96 9.67 13.72
CA TRP A 78 -7.14 8.87 12.81
C TRP A 78 -6.75 7.54 13.43
N MET A 79 -7.07 6.47 12.72
CA MET A 79 -6.70 5.11 13.04
C MET A 79 -5.63 4.61 12.08
N VAL A 80 -4.73 3.79 12.62
CA VAL A 80 -3.53 3.33 11.94
C VAL A 80 -3.57 1.81 11.86
N TYR A 81 -3.44 1.30 10.65
CA TYR A 81 -3.45 -0.12 10.36
C TYR A 81 -2.19 -0.52 9.60
N GLY A 82 -1.73 -1.74 9.82
CA GLY A 82 -0.75 -2.38 8.95
C GLY A 82 -1.39 -2.86 7.64
N LEU A 83 -0.63 -2.80 6.55
CA LEU A 83 -1.07 -3.28 5.24
C LEU A 83 -0.15 -4.37 4.68
N ARG A 84 -0.76 -5.33 4.00
CA ARG A 84 -0.08 -6.21 3.05
C ARG A 84 -0.92 -6.31 1.77
N LEU A 85 -0.38 -5.79 0.68
CA LEU A 85 -1.01 -5.84 -0.63
C LEU A 85 -0.26 -6.78 -1.56
N GLY A 86 -0.98 -7.74 -2.14
CA GLY A 86 -0.47 -8.69 -3.13
C GLY A 86 -1.47 -8.89 -4.26
N GLY A 87 -1.25 -8.22 -5.40
CA GLY A 87 -2.17 -8.25 -6.54
C GLY A 87 -3.57 -7.78 -6.14
N ASP A 88 -4.54 -8.69 -6.24
CA ASP A 88 -5.95 -8.45 -5.91
C ASP A 88 -6.31 -8.83 -4.47
N LYS A 89 -5.33 -9.14 -3.62
CA LYS A 89 -5.54 -9.45 -2.22
C LYS A 89 -4.91 -8.38 -1.35
N LEU A 90 -5.71 -7.81 -0.46
CA LEU A 90 -5.27 -6.85 0.53
C LEU A 90 -5.58 -7.38 1.93
N THR A 91 -4.60 -7.37 2.82
CA THR A 91 -4.79 -7.70 4.24
C THR A 91 -4.51 -6.46 5.08
N ILE A 92 -5.47 -6.11 5.95
CA ILE A 92 -5.42 -5.01 6.91
C ILE A 92 -5.35 -5.62 8.31
N SER A 93 -4.52 -5.08 9.19
CA SER A 93 -4.34 -5.60 10.55
C SER A 93 -4.02 -4.51 11.57
N GLY A 94 -4.28 -4.77 12.85
CA GLY A 94 -4.03 -3.83 13.95
C GLY A 94 -5.12 -2.76 14.06
N GLY A 95 -4.78 -1.61 14.63
CA GLY A 95 -5.76 -0.56 14.92
C GLY A 95 -6.81 -1.07 15.91
N ASP A 96 -8.07 -0.91 15.53
CA ASP A 96 -9.25 -1.38 16.26
C ASP A 96 -9.75 -2.77 15.80
N LEU A 97 -9.01 -3.48 14.94
CA LEU A 97 -9.40 -4.81 14.45
C LEU A 97 -8.98 -5.91 15.44
N ASP A 98 -9.94 -6.71 15.91
CA ASP A 98 -9.68 -7.92 16.71
C ASP A 98 -8.81 -8.95 15.96
N LYS A 99 -9.00 -9.07 14.64
CA LYS A 99 -8.27 -9.97 13.74
C LYS A 99 -8.01 -9.30 12.40
N PRO A 100 -6.93 -9.69 11.68
CA PRO A 100 -6.69 -9.17 10.34
C PRO A 100 -7.88 -9.41 9.39
N VAL A 101 -8.25 -8.39 8.63
CA VAL A 101 -9.29 -8.44 7.61
C VAL A 101 -8.65 -8.61 6.24
N THR A 102 -9.19 -9.51 5.42
CA THR A 102 -8.75 -9.70 4.04
C THR A 102 -9.82 -9.24 3.06
N LEU A 103 -9.37 -8.43 2.10
CA LEU A 103 -10.15 -7.84 1.03
C LEU A 103 -9.71 -8.45 -0.30
N ARG A 104 -10.67 -8.68 -1.19
CA ARG A 104 -10.44 -9.06 -2.59
C ARG A 104 -10.82 -7.93 -3.52
N ARG A 105 -9.92 -7.54 -4.42
CA ARG A 105 -10.20 -6.57 -5.47
C ARG A 105 -11.12 -7.21 -6.51
N VAL A 106 -12.16 -6.50 -6.88
CA VAL A 106 -13.18 -6.96 -7.83
C VAL A 106 -13.38 -6.01 -9.01
N GLY A 107 -12.68 -4.88 -9.02
CA GLY A 107 -12.72 -3.96 -10.14
C GLY A 107 -11.93 -2.67 -9.88
N PRO A 108 -11.91 -1.77 -10.88
CA PRO A 108 -11.33 -0.44 -10.73
C PRO A 108 -12.16 0.42 -9.77
N ALA A 109 -11.54 1.50 -9.27
CA ALA A 109 -12.25 2.50 -8.49
C ALA A 109 -13.22 3.29 -9.38
N THR A 110 -14.41 3.60 -8.88
CA THR A 110 -15.32 4.56 -9.50
C THR A 110 -15.16 5.93 -8.85
N ALA A 111 -15.47 7.01 -9.58
CA ALA A 111 -15.44 8.35 -9.03
C ALA A 111 -16.38 8.49 -7.80
N ARG A 112 -16.01 9.36 -6.85
CA ARG A 112 -16.89 9.68 -5.73
C ARG A 112 -18.02 10.57 -6.25
N PRO A 113 -19.29 10.30 -5.94
CA PRO A 113 -20.35 11.28 -6.11
C PRO A 113 -20.03 12.57 -5.34
N ASP A 114 -20.28 13.73 -5.94
CA ASP A 114 -20.00 15.02 -5.31
C ASP A 114 -20.83 15.27 -4.04
N THR A 115 -21.94 14.54 -3.87
CA THR A 115 -22.79 14.57 -2.67
C THR A 115 -22.15 13.91 -1.45
N LEU A 116 -21.13 13.08 -1.63
CA LEU A 116 -20.44 12.42 -0.52
C LEU A 116 -19.31 13.31 0.00
N ALA A 117 -19.48 13.80 1.23
CA ALA A 117 -18.45 14.55 1.93
C ALA A 117 -17.31 13.62 2.39
N ILE A 118 -16.06 14.06 2.17
CA ILE A 118 -14.89 13.37 2.71
C ILE A 118 -14.55 13.99 4.07
N PRO A 119 -14.27 13.18 5.12
CA PRO A 119 -13.72 13.69 6.37
C PRO A 119 -12.48 14.58 6.13
N PRO A 120 -12.24 15.66 6.91
CA PRO A 120 -11.13 16.59 6.70
C PRO A 120 -9.75 15.90 6.74
N SER A 121 -8.77 16.48 6.05
CA SER A 121 -7.40 15.97 6.09
C SER A 121 -6.80 16.35 7.44
N PRO A 122 -5.85 15.56 7.97
CA PRO A 122 -5.19 15.97 9.19
C PRO A 122 -4.37 17.24 8.91
N PRO A 123 -4.04 18.05 9.93
CA PRO A 123 -3.07 19.11 9.81
C PRO A 123 -1.74 18.57 9.24
N ASP A 124 -1.02 19.36 8.46
CA ASP A 124 0.26 18.95 7.86
C ASP A 124 1.33 18.54 8.90
N THR A 125 1.15 18.98 10.15
CA THR A 125 2.00 18.64 11.30
C THR A 125 1.66 17.31 11.95
N ALA A 126 0.53 16.68 11.60
CA ALA A 126 0.15 15.40 12.18
C ALA A 126 1.13 14.32 11.71
N ARG A 127 1.78 13.67 12.69
CA ARG A 127 2.72 12.57 12.45
C ARG A 127 2.09 11.25 12.82
N ALA A 128 2.61 10.22 12.14
CA ALA A 128 2.05 8.90 12.27
C ALA A 128 2.33 8.27 13.64
N TRP A 129 3.51 8.59 14.14
CA TRP A 129 4.07 8.20 15.42
C TRP A 129 4.99 9.37 15.80
N ASP A 130 4.79 9.95 16.98
CA ASP A 130 5.84 10.72 17.69
C ASP A 130 6.51 9.76 18.69
#